data_AF-A0A957RAG1-F1
#
_entry.id   AF-A0A957RAG1-F1
#
_cell.length_a   1.000
_cell.length_b   1.000
_cell.length_c   1.000
_cell.angle_alpha   90.00
_cell.angle_beta   90.00
_cell.angle_gamma   90.00
#
_symmetry.space_group_name_H-M   'P 1'
#
loop_
_entity.id
_entity.type
_entity.pdbx_description
1 polymer ?
#
loop_
_entity_poly.entity_id
_entity_poly.type
_entity_poly.pdbx_seq_one_letter_code
_entity_poly.pdbx_strand_id
1 'polypeptide(L)'
;MLQRWSIAIVRCRQGVRWRALCCALGLLLLSAGQMHARDGVAQEQPPFAPPTPARFERLGLEDGLSQNAVLAMLQDRHGFLWFGTQDGLNRYDGYTFVVYKNDPDDSNSLSLNSVLALHEDDDGTLWIGTWGGGLNHFDPQSNLWLRYRHDDADATSLCGDTVTALLDDGAGTLWVGTNEGGLCAFDRESRTFTPYRHHSADSSSI
;
A
#
# COMPACT_ATOMS: atom_id res chain seq x y z
N MET A 1 15.30 9.69 -20.43
CA MET A 1 14.66 10.83 -19.75
C MET A 1 13.97 10.29 -18.50
N LEU A 2 14.58 10.46 -17.32
CA LEU A 2 14.03 9.98 -16.05
C LEU A 2 13.19 11.10 -15.44
N GLN A 3 11.88 10.85 -15.29
CA GLN A 3 10.94 11.75 -14.61
C GLN A 3 11.28 11.75 -13.11
N ARG A 4 11.72 12.90 -12.59
CA ARG A 4 11.89 13.14 -11.15
C ARG A 4 10.52 13.38 -10.53
N TRP A 5 10.02 12.43 -9.75
CA TRP A 5 8.89 12.69 -8.86
C TRP A 5 9.44 13.22 -7.53
N SER A 6 9.04 14.43 -7.15
CA SER A 6 9.26 14.96 -5.81
C SER A 6 8.01 14.72 -4.97
N ILE A 7 8.22 14.19 -3.77
CA ILE A 7 7.16 14.00 -2.77
C ILE A 7 6.64 15.37 -2.35
N ALA A 8 5.31 15.44 -2.23
CA ALA A 8 4.60 16.66 -1.91
C ALA A 8 3.61 16.33 -0.78
N ILE A 9 4.03 16.51 0.48
CA ILE A 9 3.17 16.22 1.63
C ILE A 9 2.25 17.44 1.85
N VAL A 10 0.93 17.24 1.71
CA VAL A 10 -0.08 18.29 1.90
C VAL A 10 -0.55 18.28 3.35
N ARG A 11 -0.07 19.21 4.17
CA ARG A 11 -0.71 19.49 5.47
C ARG A 11 -1.88 20.45 5.25
N CYS A 12 -3.12 19.97 5.43
CA CYS A 12 -4.29 20.85 5.51
C CYS A 12 -4.46 21.35 6.96
N ARG A 13 -4.46 22.69 7.15
CA ARG A 13 -4.38 23.34 8.47
C ARG A 13 -5.71 23.40 9.24
N GLN A 14 -6.67 22.52 8.94
CA GLN A 14 -8.01 22.51 9.56
C GLN A 14 -8.42 21.07 9.88
N GLY A 15 -7.99 20.55 11.03
CA GLY A 15 -8.50 19.28 11.61
C GLY A 15 -7.97 18.01 10.94
N VAL A 16 -7.41 17.11 11.76
CA VAL A 16 -6.91 15.81 11.33
C VAL A 16 -8.08 14.90 10.97
N ARG A 17 -8.46 14.85 9.69
CA ARG A 17 -9.28 13.78 9.10
C ARG A 17 -8.85 13.52 7.67
N TRP A 18 -8.10 12.43 7.47
CA TRP A 18 -7.83 11.87 6.16
C TRP A 18 -9.05 11.07 5.72
N ARG A 19 -9.66 11.43 4.58
CA ARG A 19 -10.65 10.59 3.91
C ARG A 19 -9.99 9.97 2.69
N ALA A 20 -9.83 8.64 2.72
CA ALA A 20 -9.62 7.87 1.52
C ALA A 20 -10.84 8.04 0.61
N LEU A 21 -10.61 8.45 -0.63
CA LEU A 21 -11.64 8.43 -1.67
C LEU A 21 -11.80 6.98 -2.13
N CYS A 22 -12.77 6.27 -1.51
CA CYS A 22 -13.32 5.05 -2.10
C CYS A 22 -14.22 5.44 -3.28
N CYS A 23 -13.89 4.95 -4.47
CA CYS A 23 -14.83 4.92 -5.59
C CYS A 23 -15.93 3.88 -5.29
N ALA A 24 -17.06 4.34 -4.74
CA ALA A 24 -18.30 3.58 -4.70
C ALA A 24 -19.23 4.11 -5.80
N LEU A 25 -19.41 3.33 -6.86
CA LEU A 25 -20.47 3.55 -7.86
C LEU A 25 -21.81 3.16 -7.22
N GLY A 26 -22.57 4.16 -6.76
CA GLY A 26 -23.94 3.99 -6.28
C GLY A 26 -24.95 3.94 -7.44
N LEU A 27 -25.72 2.86 -7.50
CA LEU A 27 -26.94 2.76 -8.32
C LEU A 27 -28.05 3.63 -7.71
N LEU A 28 -28.58 4.56 -8.51
CA LEU A 28 -29.67 5.47 -8.17
C LEU A 28 -31.03 4.77 -8.23
N LEU A 29 -31.80 4.84 -7.13
CA LEU A 29 -33.25 4.60 -7.13
C LEU A 29 -33.98 5.91 -7.47
N LEU A 30 -34.82 5.88 -8.51
CA LEU A 30 -35.73 6.97 -8.88
C LEU A 30 -36.98 6.93 -8.00
N SER A 31 -37.28 8.03 -7.29
CA SER A 31 -38.65 8.32 -6.85
C SER A 31 -39.09 9.64 -7.49
N ALA A 32 -40.25 9.59 -8.15
CA ALA A 32 -40.89 10.74 -8.76
C ALA A 32 -41.67 11.52 -7.69
N GLY A 33 -41.31 12.79 -7.50
CA GLY A 33 -42.02 13.74 -6.64
C GLY A 33 -42.28 15.04 -7.40
N GLN A 34 -43.55 15.43 -7.47
CA GLN A 34 -44.11 16.49 -8.31
C GLN A 34 -43.57 17.90 -8.01
N MET A 35 -43.40 18.69 -9.07
CA MET A 35 -43.04 20.12 -9.04
C MET A 35 -44.16 20.97 -8.44
N HIS A 36 -43.78 21.89 -7.54
CA HIS A 36 -44.52 23.14 -7.34
C HIS A 36 -43.61 24.28 -7.79
N ALA A 37 -44.15 25.13 -8.67
CA ALA A 37 -43.48 26.33 -9.15
C ALA A 37 -43.24 27.28 -7.97
N ARG A 38 -41.98 27.66 -7.74
CA ARG A 38 -41.60 28.80 -6.89
C ARG A 38 -40.96 29.85 -7.77
N ASP A 39 -41.42 31.08 -7.56
CA ASP A 39 -41.05 32.29 -8.29
C ASP A 39 -39.53 32.41 -8.43
N GLY A 40 -39.08 32.58 -9.67
CA GLY A 40 -37.68 32.62 -10.05
C GLY A 40 -37.02 33.92 -9.62
N VAL A 41 -36.29 33.88 -8.52
CA VAL A 41 -35.12 34.76 -8.32
C VAL A 41 -33.91 33.95 -8.78
N ALA A 42 -33.30 34.36 -9.88
CA ALA A 42 -32.03 33.78 -10.32
C ALA A 42 -30.99 34.05 -9.23
N GLN A 43 -30.59 33.01 -8.48
CA GLN A 43 -29.44 33.10 -7.60
C GLN A 43 -28.19 33.14 -8.48
N GLU A 44 -27.56 34.31 -8.57
CA GLU A 44 -26.21 34.43 -9.10
C GLU A 44 -25.30 33.52 -8.25
N GLN A 45 -24.73 32.48 -8.87
CA GLN A 45 -23.69 31.70 -8.23
C GLN A 45 -22.52 32.63 -7.92
N PRO A 46 -22.03 32.69 -6.66
CA PRO A 46 -20.85 33.49 -6.35
C PRO A 46 -19.69 33.02 -7.24
N PRO A 47 -18.81 33.95 -7.68
CA PRO A 47 -17.69 33.58 -8.54
C PRO A 47 -16.88 32.48 -7.88
N PHE A 48 -16.55 31.44 -8.65
CA PHE A 48 -15.66 30.37 -8.20
C PHE A 48 -14.41 31.01 -7.60
N ALA A 49 -14.23 30.86 -6.29
CA ALA A 49 -13.01 31.31 -5.64
C ALA A 49 -11.83 30.60 -6.31
N PRO A 50 -10.72 31.29 -6.62
CA PRO A 50 -9.56 30.63 -7.18
C PRO A 50 -9.10 29.52 -6.22
N PRO A 51 -8.75 28.33 -6.73
CA PRO A 51 -8.31 27.24 -5.87
C PRO A 51 -7.12 27.72 -5.05
N THR A 52 -7.18 27.49 -3.74
CA THR A 52 -6.05 27.81 -2.87
C THR A 52 -4.87 26.95 -3.32
N PRO A 53 -3.70 27.54 -3.65
CA PRO A 53 -2.58 26.75 -4.10
C PRO A 53 -2.15 25.77 -3.00
N ALA A 54 -2.03 24.51 -3.38
CA ALA A 54 -1.50 23.49 -2.47
C ALA A 54 -0.09 23.89 -2.04
N ARG A 55 0.16 23.87 -0.73
CA ARG A 55 1.50 23.99 -0.16
C ARG A 55 2.00 22.60 0.15
N PHE A 56 3.25 22.35 -0.24
CA PHE A 56 3.90 21.07 -0.05
C PHE A 56 5.09 21.23 0.86
N GLU A 57 5.17 20.36 1.85
CA GLU A 57 6.36 20.14 2.65
C GLU A 57 7.15 18.98 2.00
N ARG A 58 8.48 19.12 1.97
CA ARG A 58 9.38 18.11 1.44
C ARG A 58 10.06 17.43 2.61
N LEU A 59 9.93 16.10 2.67
CA LEU A 59 10.74 15.25 3.53
C LEU A 59 11.68 14.43 2.62
N GLY A 60 12.98 14.46 2.92
CA GLY A 60 14.03 13.87 2.09
C GLY A 60 15.13 13.19 2.89
N LEU A 61 16.27 12.98 2.23
CA LEU A 61 17.46 12.37 2.85
C LEU A 61 17.94 13.18 4.05
N GLU A 62 17.85 14.51 3.94
CA GLU A 62 18.20 15.46 4.99
C GLU A 62 17.36 15.32 6.27
N ASP A 63 16.16 14.75 6.16
CA ASP A 63 15.24 14.52 7.28
C ASP A 63 15.35 13.10 7.85
N GLY A 64 16.11 12.21 7.19
CA GLY A 64 16.33 10.82 7.61
C GLY A 64 15.70 9.74 6.72
N LEU A 65 15.07 10.12 5.60
CA LEU A 65 14.60 9.13 4.61
C LEU A 65 15.81 8.38 4.01
N SER A 66 15.72 7.06 3.87
CA SER A 66 16.84 6.25 3.40
C SER A 66 17.17 6.46 1.92
N GLN A 67 16.16 6.74 1.08
CA GLN A 67 16.31 6.85 -0.37
C GLN A 67 15.15 7.65 -1.00
N ASN A 68 15.43 8.42 -2.05
CA ASN A 68 14.49 9.41 -2.63
C ASN A 68 13.35 8.83 -3.50
N ALA A 69 13.52 7.64 -4.04
CA ALA A 69 12.53 6.89 -4.80
C ALA A 69 11.67 6.05 -3.84
N VAL A 70 10.58 6.66 -3.39
CA VAL A 70 9.51 5.98 -2.67
C VAL A 70 8.63 5.24 -3.69
N LEU A 71 8.47 3.94 -3.50
CA LEU A 71 7.73 3.03 -4.38
C LEU A 71 6.42 2.55 -3.75
N ALA A 72 6.35 2.50 -2.43
CA ALA A 72 5.17 2.14 -1.68
C ALA A 72 4.97 3.06 -0.47
N MET A 73 3.72 3.31 -0.10
CA MET A 73 3.37 4.11 1.07
C MET A 73 2.15 3.53 1.76
N LEU A 74 2.12 3.56 3.10
CA LEU A 74 0.90 3.35 3.88
C LEU A 74 0.90 4.24 5.13
N GLN A 75 -0.28 4.43 5.72
CA GLN A 75 -0.41 4.89 7.10
C GLN A 75 -0.92 3.73 7.93
N ASP A 76 -0.24 3.40 9.02
CA ASP A 76 -0.69 2.33 9.89
C ASP A 76 -1.80 2.79 10.85
N ARG A 77 -2.47 1.83 11.52
CA ARG A 77 -3.53 2.11 12.50
C ARG A 77 -3.08 2.96 13.69
N HIS A 78 -1.79 2.97 13.99
CA HIS A 78 -1.21 3.76 15.09
C HIS A 78 -0.86 5.19 14.65
N GLY A 79 -0.99 5.48 13.35
CA GLY A 79 -0.78 6.78 12.75
C GLY A 79 0.62 7.00 12.19
N PHE A 80 1.52 6.02 12.24
CA PHE A 80 2.83 6.13 11.61
C PHE A 80 2.70 6.05 10.08
N LEU A 81 3.54 6.79 9.37
CA LEU A 81 3.66 6.67 7.93
C LEU A 81 4.80 5.73 7.58
N TRP A 82 4.55 4.79 6.68
CA TRP A 82 5.55 3.87 6.18
C TRP A 82 5.85 4.15 4.71
N PHE A 83 7.13 4.12 4.36
CA PHE A 83 7.62 4.35 3.01
C PHE A 83 8.55 3.23 2.60
N GLY A 84 8.14 2.46 1.59
CA GLY A 84 8.97 1.51 0.89
C GLY A 84 9.79 2.24 -0.15
N THR A 85 11.12 2.08 -0.12
CA THR A 85 12.03 2.73 -1.05
C THR A 85 12.89 1.70 -1.78
N GLN A 86 13.69 2.14 -2.75
CA GLN A 86 14.69 1.25 -3.37
C GLN A 86 15.81 0.82 -2.41
N ASP A 87 15.99 1.50 -1.27
CA ASP A 87 17.04 1.17 -0.29
C ASP A 87 16.53 1.31 1.15
N GLY A 88 15.49 0.55 1.49
CA GLY A 88 15.00 0.35 2.86
C GLY A 88 13.51 0.64 3.04
N LEU A 89 12.98 0.15 4.16
CA LEU A 89 11.67 0.49 4.69
C LEU A 89 11.83 1.60 5.73
N ASN A 90 11.01 2.65 5.63
CA ASN A 90 11.11 3.82 6.50
C ASN A 90 9.81 3.99 7.27
N ARG A 91 9.87 4.12 8.60
CA ARG A 91 8.74 4.53 9.44
C ARG A 91 8.93 5.97 9.88
N TYR A 92 7.89 6.79 9.77
CA TYR A 92 7.88 8.19 10.18
C TYR A 92 6.78 8.44 11.20
N ASP A 93 7.14 9.07 12.31
CA ASP A 93 6.24 9.38 13.43
C ASP A 93 5.66 10.81 13.39
N GLY A 94 5.96 11.58 12.34
CA GLY A 94 5.61 13.00 12.26
C GLY A 94 6.76 13.95 12.63
N TYR A 95 7.87 13.40 13.11
CA TYR A 95 9.07 14.14 13.53
C TYR A 95 10.35 13.53 12.96
N THR A 96 10.52 12.21 13.05
CA THR A 96 11.75 11.49 12.70
C THR A 96 11.48 10.20 11.94
N PHE A 97 12.49 9.75 11.19
CA PHE A 97 12.47 8.46 10.50
C PHE A 97 13.22 7.38 11.27
N VAL A 98 12.66 6.16 11.26
CA VAL A 98 13.35 4.91 11.60
C VAL A 98 13.49 4.10 10.31
N VAL A 99 14.70 3.62 10.02
CA VAL A 99 15.01 2.89 8.80
C VAL A 99 15.29 1.42 9.10
N TYR A 100 14.60 0.54 8.39
CA TYR A 100 14.81 -0.91 8.42
C TYR A 100 15.47 -1.35 7.11
N LYS A 101 16.58 -2.06 7.22
CA LYS A 101 17.36 -2.59 6.09
C LYS A 101 17.61 -4.08 6.27
N ASN A 102 18.03 -4.70 5.17
CA ASN A 102 18.61 -6.02 5.18
C ASN A 102 19.96 -5.99 5.88
N ASP A 103 20.08 -6.86 6.87
CA ASP A 103 21.34 -7.29 7.43
C ASP A 103 21.51 -8.78 7.06
N PRO A 104 22.53 -9.13 6.25
CA PRO A 104 22.73 -10.50 5.80
C PRO A 104 23.08 -11.46 6.94
N ASP A 105 23.57 -10.95 8.08
CA ASP A 105 23.95 -11.74 9.25
C ASP A 105 22.82 -11.83 10.28
N ASP A 106 21.72 -11.09 10.09
CA ASP A 106 20.54 -11.12 10.97
C ASP A 106 19.29 -11.60 10.21
N SER A 107 18.80 -12.78 10.59
CA SER A 107 17.52 -13.32 10.10
C SER A 107 16.30 -12.52 10.51
N ASN A 108 16.42 -11.68 11.56
CA ASN A 108 15.37 -10.80 12.09
C ASN A 108 15.43 -9.38 11.49
N SER A 109 15.85 -9.27 10.23
CA SER A 109 15.89 -8.02 9.47
C SER A 109 15.08 -8.12 8.15
N LEU A 110 15.01 -7.05 7.37
CA LEU A 110 14.36 -7.08 6.06
C LEU A 110 15.10 -8.06 5.11
N SER A 111 14.37 -8.80 4.27
CA SER A 111 15.02 -9.77 3.37
C SER A 111 15.80 -9.13 2.22
N LEU A 112 15.39 -7.94 1.78
CA LEU A 112 16.09 -7.14 0.77
C LEU A 112 15.62 -5.67 0.81
N ASN A 113 16.51 -4.72 0.50
CA ASN A 113 16.23 -3.30 0.71
C ASN A 113 15.22 -2.67 -0.27
N SER A 114 15.06 -3.23 -1.47
CA SER A 114 14.15 -2.66 -2.47
C SER A 114 12.72 -3.08 -2.17
N VAL A 115 11.95 -2.20 -1.55
CA VAL A 115 10.57 -2.42 -1.10
C VAL A 115 9.60 -1.90 -2.15
N LEU A 116 8.71 -2.77 -2.64
CA LEU A 116 7.80 -2.50 -3.75
C LEU A 116 6.33 -2.42 -3.33
N ALA A 117 5.95 -3.15 -2.29
CA ALA A 117 4.58 -3.23 -1.83
C ALA A 117 4.54 -3.23 -0.31
N LEU A 118 3.50 -2.61 0.24
CA LEU A 118 3.24 -2.59 1.67
C LEU A 118 1.76 -2.78 1.94
N HIS A 119 1.45 -3.53 2.99
CA HIS A 119 0.10 -3.70 3.49
C HIS A 119 0.13 -3.92 5.01
N GLU A 120 -0.85 -3.38 5.73
CA GLU A 120 -1.05 -3.63 7.15
C GLU A 120 -2.30 -4.51 7.29
N ASP A 121 -2.19 -5.62 8.02
CA ASP A 121 -3.35 -6.47 8.32
C ASP A 121 -4.14 -5.99 9.55
N ASP A 122 -5.23 -6.71 9.82
CA ASP A 122 -6.17 -6.39 10.89
C ASP A 122 -5.59 -6.49 12.31
N ASP A 123 -4.41 -7.08 12.50
CA ASP A 123 -3.72 -7.14 13.79
C ASP A 123 -2.62 -6.07 13.92
N GLY A 124 -2.36 -5.31 12.85
CA GLY A 124 -1.32 -4.27 12.81
C GLY A 124 0.05 -4.78 12.40
N THR A 125 0.10 -5.98 11.84
CA THR A 125 1.31 -6.56 11.26
C THR A 125 1.50 -6.05 9.84
N LEU A 126 2.75 -5.77 9.49
CA LEU A 126 3.12 -5.29 8.17
C LEU A 126 3.57 -6.42 7.25
N TRP A 127 2.92 -6.49 6.10
CA TRP A 127 3.31 -7.29 4.97
C TRP A 127 4.10 -6.42 3.98
N ILE A 128 5.30 -6.87 3.63
CA ILE A 128 6.28 -6.08 2.88
C ILE A 128 6.79 -6.89 1.69
N GLY A 129 6.40 -6.49 0.49
CA GLY A 129 6.87 -7.06 -0.76
C GLY A 129 8.19 -6.44 -1.20
N THR A 130 9.17 -7.27 -1.57
CA THR A 130 10.49 -6.81 -2.00
C THR A 130 10.82 -7.24 -3.43
N TRP A 131 11.77 -6.56 -4.07
CA TRP A 131 12.28 -6.94 -5.39
C TRP A 131 13.26 -8.12 -5.28
N GLY A 132 12.76 -9.35 -5.33
CA GLY A 132 13.62 -10.55 -5.36
C GLY A 132 14.07 -11.04 -3.98
N GLY A 133 13.56 -10.42 -2.90
CA GLY A 133 13.76 -10.89 -1.53
C GLY A 133 12.56 -11.66 -0.96
N GLY A 134 11.47 -11.78 -1.73
CA GLY A 134 10.21 -12.38 -1.32
C GLY A 134 9.30 -11.44 -0.52
N LEU A 135 8.44 -12.07 0.28
CA LEU A 135 7.47 -11.41 1.16
C LEU A 135 7.99 -11.42 2.60
N ASN A 136 8.01 -10.26 3.26
CA ASN A 136 8.32 -10.16 4.68
C ASN A 136 7.04 -9.90 5.47
N HIS A 137 6.98 -10.45 6.67
CA HIS A 137 5.95 -10.24 7.65
C HIS A 137 6.62 -9.68 8.91
N PHE A 138 6.26 -8.47 9.27
CA PHE A 138 6.91 -7.70 10.34
C PHE A 138 5.90 -7.22 11.36
N ASP A 139 6.00 -7.74 12.58
CA ASP A 139 5.27 -7.21 13.72
C ASP A 139 6.10 -6.11 14.41
N PRO A 140 5.68 -4.83 14.32
CA PRO A 140 6.40 -3.72 14.93
C PRO A 140 6.32 -3.69 16.47
N GLN A 141 5.38 -4.40 17.10
CA GLN A 141 5.24 -4.45 18.55
C GLN A 141 6.25 -5.41 19.19
N SER A 142 6.38 -6.62 18.62
CA SER A 142 7.34 -7.62 19.09
C SER A 142 8.71 -7.54 18.41
N ASN A 143 8.84 -6.71 17.37
CA ASN A 143 10.01 -6.62 16.50
C ASN A 143 10.39 -7.97 15.87
N LEU A 144 9.38 -8.76 15.50
CA LEU A 144 9.53 -10.08 14.89
C LEU A 144 9.43 -9.98 13.37
N TRP A 145 10.41 -10.57 12.69
CA TRP A 145 10.44 -10.70 11.24
C TRP A 145 10.29 -12.15 10.81
N LEU A 146 9.39 -12.39 9.86
CA LEU A 146 9.29 -13.64 9.13
C LEU A 146 9.47 -13.35 7.64
N ARG A 147 10.12 -14.26 6.93
CA ARG A 147 10.44 -14.13 5.51
C ARG A 147 9.88 -15.34 4.78
N TYR A 148 9.15 -15.08 3.71
CA TYR A 148 8.63 -16.09 2.80
C TYR A 148 9.31 -15.91 1.44
N ARG A 149 9.87 -17.00 0.92
CA ARG A 149 10.55 -17.04 -0.37
C ARG A 149 10.02 -18.17 -1.22
N HIS A 150 10.28 -18.04 -2.51
CA HIS A 150 10.05 -19.11 -3.46
C HIS A 150 11.04 -20.27 -3.23
N ASP A 151 10.53 -21.49 -3.27
CA ASP A 151 11.30 -22.72 -3.24
C ASP A 151 10.76 -23.67 -4.31
N ASP A 152 11.60 -23.99 -5.31
CA ASP A 152 11.28 -24.92 -6.40
C ASP A 152 10.92 -26.33 -5.90
N ALA A 153 11.37 -26.70 -4.70
CA ALA A 153 11.10 -28.00 -4.09
C ALA A 153 9.79 -28.02 -3.26
N ASP A 154 9.20 -26.86 -2.96
CA ASP A 154 7.99 -26.73 -2.15
C ASP A 154 6.89 -25.96 -2.91
N ALA A 155 5.91 -26.71 -3.40
CA ALA A 155 4.77 -26.16 -4.13
C ALA A 155 3.85 -25.27 -3.26
N THR A 156 4.02 -25.28 -1.94
CA THR A 156 3.29 -24.43 -0.98
C THR A 156 4.06 -23.17 -0.60
N SER A 157 5.26 -22.97 -1.15
CA SER A 157 6.07 -21.76 -1.00
C SER A 157 5.57 -20.60 -1.88
N LEU A 158 6.09 -19.40 -1.64
CA LEU A 158 5.72 -18.19 -2.39
C LEU A 158 5.92 -18.41 -3.90
N CYS A 159 5.02 -17.94 -4.78
CA CYS A 159 5.11 -18.27 -6.20
C CYS A 159 6.24 -17.54 -6.96
N GLY A 160 6.85 -16.51 -6.37
CA GLY A 160 7.95 -15.75 -6.95
C GLY A 160 8.51 -14.73 -5.96
N ASP A 161 9.82 -14.45 -6.04
CA ASP A 161 10.49 -13.61 -5.05
C ASP A 161 10.37 -12.10 -5.31
N THR A 162 9.92 -11.68 -6.49
CA THR A 162 9.61 -10.27 -6.75
C THR A 162 8.14 -9.99 -6.48
N VAL A 163 7.84 -9.54 -5.26
CA VAL A 163 6.48 -9.22 -4.83
C VAL A 163 6.15 -7.77 -5.16
N THR A 164 5.18 -7.54 -6.03
CA THR A 164 4.83 -6.21 -6.56
C THR A 164 3.50 -5.68 -6.08
N ALA A 165 2.62 -6.53 -5.56
CA ALA A 165 1.32 -6.14 -5.05
C ALA A 165 0.88 -7.02 -3.89
N LEU A 166 0.15 -6.42 -2.95
CA LEU A 166 -0.42 -7.09 -1.78
C LEU A 166 -1.85 -6.61 -1.60
N LEU A 167 -2.77 -7.54 -1.38
CA LEU A 167 -4.18 -7.24 -1.09
C LEU A 167 -4.72 -8.26 -0.10
N ASP A 168 -5.11 -7.81 1.07
CA ASP A 168 -5.92 -8.60 2.00
C ASP A 168 -7.39 -8.52 1.60
N ASP A 169 -8.03 -9.68 1.50
CA ASP A 169 -9.46 -9.75 1.20
C ASP A 169 -10.38 -9.62 2.43
N GLY A 170 -9.80 -9.56 3.63
CA GLY A 170 -10.52 -9.49 4.91
C GLY A 170 -11.23 -10.80 5.28
N ALA A 171 -11.04 -11.87 4.50
CA ALA A 171 -11.58 -13.20 4.73
C ALA A 171 -10.49 -14.21 5.12
N GLY A 172 -9.28 -13.73 5.43
CA GLY A 172 -8.15 -14.53 5.87
C GLY A 172 -7.14 -14.87 4.78
N THR A 173 -7.36 -14.41 3.54
CA THR A 173 -6.42 -14.61 2.44
C THR A 173 -5.70 -13.32 2.09
N LEU A 174 -4.37 -13.38 2.08
CA LEU A 174 -3.55 -12.34 1.50
C LEU A 174 -3.23 -12.70 0.04
N TRP A 175 -3.72 -11.92 -0.89
CA TRP A 175 -3.38 -12.02 -2.30
C TRP A 175 -2.04 -11.36 -2.58
N VAL A 176 -1.11 -12.13 -3.15
CA VAL A 176 0.27 -11.72 -3.40
C VAL A 176 0.54 -11.75 -4.90
N GLY A 177 0.77 -10.57 -5.48
CA GLY A 177 1.19 -10.44 -6.87
C GLY A 177 2.71 -10.58 -6.99
N THR A 178 3.16 -11.53 -7.80
CA THR A 178 4.57 -11.81 -8.06
C THR A 178 4.88 -11.66 -9.56
N ASN A 179 6.06 -11.14 -9.91
CA ASN A 179 6.43 -10.97 -11.31
C ASN A 179 6.70 -12.31 -12.01
N GLU A 180 7.32 -13.25 -11.32
CA GLU A 180 7.73 -14.54 -11.89
C GLU A 180 6.59 -15.56 -11.85
N GLY A 181 5.83 -15.58 -10.76
CA GLY A 181 4.85 -16.62 -10.44
C GLY A 181 3.40 -16.28 -10.77
N GLY A 182 3.11 -15.02 -11.09
CA GLY A 182 1.74 -14.52 -11.22
C GLY A 182 1.11 -14.24 -9.85
N LEU A 183 -0.14 -14.65 -9.67
CA LEU A 183 -0.90 -14.41 -8.44
C LEU A 183 -0.79 -15.60 -7.48
N CYS A 184 -0.59 -15.34 -6.18
CA CYS A 184 -0.67 -16.34 -5.12
C CYS A 184 -1.76 -15.94 -4.11
N ALA A 185 -2.52 -16.91 -3.62
CA ALA A 185 -3.29 -16.74 -2.39
C ALA A 185 -2.47 -17.29 -1.22
N PHE A 186 -2.20 -16.45 -0.21
CA PHE A 186 -1.58 -16.86 1.03
C PHE A 186 -2.65 -17.06 2.10
N ASP A 187 -2.80 -18.29 2.57
CA ASP A 187 -3.64 -18.62 3.71
C ASP A 187 -2.85 -18.34 5.00
N ARG A 188 -3.38 -17.44 5.84
CA ARG A 188 -2.69 -17.00 7.07
C ARG A 188 -2.67 -18.05 8.17
N GLU A 189 -3.63 -18.97 8.19
CA GLU A 189 -3.76 -20.00 9.22
C GLU A 189 -2.77 -21.15 8.95
N SER A 190 -2.79 -21.70 7.74
CA SER A 190 -1.87 -22.77 7.33
C SER A 190 -0.48 -22.26 6.95
N ARG A 191 -0.34 -20.96 6.67
CA ARG A 191 0.88 -20.30 6.18
C ARG A 191 1.39 -20.89 4.86
N THR A 192 0.46 -21.28 4.00
CA THR A 192 0.77 -21.86 2.69
C THR A 192 0.32 -20.95 1.56
N PHE A 193 1.07 -20.97 0.47
CA PHE A 193 0.74 -20.25 -0.76
C PHE A 193 0.12 -21.22 -1.77
N THR A 194 -0.97 -20.77 -2.41
CA THR A 194 -1.61 -21.46 -3.54
C THR A 194 -1.45 -20.61 -4.79
N PRO A 195 -0.78 -21.11 -5.85
CA PRO A 195 -0.64 -20.36 -7.09
C PRO A 195 -1.95 -20.33 -7.90
N TYR A 196 -2.28 -19.16 -8.44
CA TYR A 196 -3.37 -18.95 -9.40
C TYR A 196 -2.75 -18.58 -10.74
N ARG A 197 -2.86 -19.47 -11.72
CA ARG A 197 -2.29 -19.29 -13.05
C ARG A 197 -3.36 -19.47 -14.12
N HIS A 198 -3.23 -18.69 -15.19
CA HIS A 198 -3.96 -18.92 -16.42
C HIS A 198 -3.59 -20.31 -16.97
N HIS A 199 -4.59 -21.16 -17.10
CA HIS A 199 -4.51 -22.41 -17.84
C HIS A 199 -5.13 -22.20 -19.22
N SER A 200 -4.31 -22.22 -20.27
CA SER A 200 -4.77 -21.99 -21.65
C SER A 200 -5.83 -22.98 -22.15
N ALA A 201 -5.99 -24.13 -21.48
CA ALA A 201 -7.02 -25.13 -21.77
C ALA A 201 -8.32 -24.91 -20.99
N ASP A 202 -8.34 -24.01 -20.01
CA ASP A 202 -9.49 -23.68 -19.17
C ASP A 202 -9.83 -22.19 -19.29
N SER A 203 -10.87 -21.88 -20.05
CA SER A 203 -11.34 -20.51 -20.27
C SER A 203 -11.91 -19.83 -19.01
N SER A 204 -12.07 -20.57 -17.91
CA SER A 204 -12.47 -20.04 -16.60
C SER A 204 -11.30 -19.83 -15.63
N SER A 205 -10.09 -20.22 -16.03
CA SER A 205 -8.87 -19.81 -15.35
C SER A 205 -8.61 -18.31 -15.56
N ILE A 206 -7.96 -17.68 -14.59
CA ILE A 206 -7.70 -16.22 -14.60
C ILE A 206 -6.81 -15.80 -15.75
#